data_AF-J2KWE4-F1
#
_entry.id   AF-J2KWE4-F1
#
_cell.length_a   1.000
_cell.length_b   1.000
_cell.length_c   1.000
_cell.angle_alpha   90.00
_cell.angle_beta   90.00
_cell.angle_gamma   90.00
#
_symmetry.space_group_name_H-M   'P 1'
#
loop_
_entity.id
_entity.type
_entity.pdbx_description
1 polymer ?
#
loop_
_entity_poly.entity_id
_entity_poly.type
_entity_poly.pdbx_seq_one_letter_code
_entity_poly.pdbx_strand_id
1 'polypeptide(L)'
;MSRPEDIDRDVDIVLVILNLVAETTPDLTPERRREIEQVVRMRYGGLRARIAKRKQHPTPEQREKVVREALSVANTTVSTDVLADAGGIHRATLYRYLKRRAPE
;
A
#
# COMPACT_ATOMS: atom_id res chain seq x y z
N MET A 1 -8.68 -37.54 -16.80
CA MET A 1 -8.63 -36.67 -15.61
C MET A 1 -7.79 -35.45 -15.98
N SER A 2 -8.44 -34.34 -16.33
CA SER A 2 -7.74 -33.09 -16.64
C SER A 2 -7.14 -32.52 -15.36
N ARG A 3 -5.85 -32.18 -15.39
CA ARG A 3 -5.14 -31.61 -14.24
C ARG A 3 -5.73 -30.23 -13.93
N PRO A 4 -5.83 -29.83 -12.65
CA PRO A 4 -6.29 -28.49 -12.25
C PRO A 4 -5.31 -27.35 -12.60
N GLU A 5 -4.26 -27.63 -13.38
CA GLU A 5 -3.20 -26.70 -13.74
C GLU A 5 -3.54 -25.83 -14.97
N ASP A 6 -4.66 -26.08 -15.65
CA ASP A 6 -5.03 -25.40 -16.90
C ASP A 6 -5.86 -24.11 -16.73
N ILE A 7 -6.13 -23.66 -15.49
CA ILE A 7 -6.87 -22.40 -15.25
C ILE A 7 -5.93 -21.17 -15.29
N ASP A 8 -4.60 -21.38 -15.24
CA ASP A 8 -3.58 -20.32 -15.27
C ASP A 8 -3.27 -19.83 -16.70
N ARG A 9 -4.28 -19.71 -17.56
CA ARG A 9 -4.12 -19.05 -18.87
C ARG A 9 -3.89 -17.55 -18.66
N ASP A 10 -2.61 -17.17 -18.52
CA ASP A 10 -2.02 -15.84 -18.80
C ASP A 10 -2.96 -14.65 -18.66
N VAL A 11 -3.62 -14.51 -17.51
CA VAL A 11 -4.46 -13.35 -17.27
C VAL A 11 -3.54 -12.14 -17.16
N ASP A 12 -3.68 -11.20 -18.09
CA ASP A 12 -2.91 -9.95 -18.05
C ASP A 12 -3.35 -9.12 -16.84
N ILE A 13 -2.56 -9.21 -15.78
CA ILE A 13 -2.83 -8.56 -14.50
C ILE A 13 -2.96 -7.03 -14.64
N VAL A 14 -2.29 -6.42 -15.63
CA VAL A 14 -2.40 -4.98 -15.88
C VAL A 14 -3.82 -4.65 -16.36
N LEU A 15 -4.37 -5.45 -17.27
CA LEU A 15 -5.74 -5.28 -17.75
C LEU A 15 -6.77 -5.50 -16.64
N VAL A 16 -6.56 -6.51 -15.78
CA VAL A 16 -7.43 -6.76 -14.62
C VAL A 16 -7.46 -5.57 -13.68
N ILE A 17 -6.30 -5.04 -13.30
CA ILE A 17 -6.21 -3.88 -12.40
C ILE A 17 -6.89 -2.67 -13.05
N LEU A 18 -6.65 -2.40 -14.33
CA LEU A 18 -7.27 -1.25 -15.02
C LEU A 18 -8.79 -1.39 -15.14
N ASN A 19 -9.32 -2.61 -15.33
CA ASN A 19 -10.77 -2.86 -15.30
C ASN A 19 -11.36 -2.52 -13.94
N LEU A 20 -10.75 -3.00 -12.85
CA LEU A 20 -11.23 -2.76 -11.48
C LEU A 20 -11.19 -1.27 -11.11
N VAL A 21 -10.17 -0.55 -11.57
CA VAL A 21 -10.09 0.90 -11.35
C VAL A 21 -11.18 1.63 -12.13
N ALA A 22 -11.48 1.20 -13.37
CA ALA A 22 -12.55 1.79 -14.18
C ALA A 22 -13.94 1.62 -13.52
N GLU A 23 -14.20 0.49 -12.84
CA GLU A 23 -15.45 0.26 -12.12
C GLU A 23 -15.69 1.25 -10.97
N THR A 24 -14.61 1.79 -10.39
CA THR A 24 -14.65 2.66 -9.21
C THR A 24 -14.31 4.12 -9.51
N THR A 25 -13.89 4.43 -10.74
CA THR A 25 -13.41 5.76 -11.15
C THR A 25 -14.17 6.25 -12.39
N PRO A 26 -15.16 7.14 -12.23
CA PRO A 26 -16.00 7.63 -13.33
C PRO A 26 -15.20 8.38 -14.42
N ASP A 27 -14.11 9.02 -14.02
CA ASP A 27 -13.28 9.87 -14.91
C ASP A 27 -12.25 9.07 -15.72
N LEU A 28 -12.20 7.75 -15.56
CA LEU A 28 -11.25 6.91 -16.28
C LEU A 28 -11.79 6.58 -17.69
N THR A 29 -11.61 7.51 -18.63
CA THR A 29 -12.02 7.28 -20.02
C THR A 29 -11.23 6.14 -20.68
N PRO A 30 -11.78 5.50 -21.74
CA PRO A 30 -11.09 4.45 -22.46
C PRO A 30 -9.72 4.87 -23.02
N GLU A 31 -9.59 6.12 -23.46
CA GLU A 31 -8.35 6.70 -23.98
C GLU A 31 -7.32 6.80 -22.86
N ARG A 32 -7.72 7.36 -21.71
CA ARG A 32 -6.84 7.52 -20.56
C ARG A 32 -6.38 6.16 -20.02
N ARG A 33 -7.25 5.16 -20.07
CA ARG A 33 -6.91 3.79 -19.70
C ARG A 33 -5.82 3.19 -20.59
N ARG A 34 -5.89 3.39 -21.92
CA ARG A 34 -4.86 2.92 -22.87
C ARG A 34 -3.51 3.61 -22.64
N GLU A 35 -3.53 4.91 -22.34
CA GLU A 35 -2.31 5.65 -22.00
C GLU A 35 -1.64 5.08 -20.75
N ILE A 36 -2.41 4.82 -19.70
CA ILE A 36 -1.88 4.24 -18.46
C ILE A 36 -1.34 2.83 -18.71
N GLU A 37 -2.04 2.01 -19.50
CA GLU A 37 -1.57 0.68 -19.89
C GLU A 37 -0.19 0.76 -20.56
N GLN A 38 -0.04 1.62 -21.57
CA GLN A 38 1.24 1.78 -22.28
C GLN A 38 2.35 2.24 -21.35
N VAL A 39 2.07 3.18 -20.44
CA VAL A 39 3.06 3.66 -19.46
C VAL A 39 3.49 2.52 -18.52
N VAL A 40 2.55 1.71 -18.04
CA VAL A 40 2.85 0.56 -17.16
C VAL A 40 3.70 -0.47 -17.90
N ARG A 41 3.31 -0.85 -19.13
CA ARG A 41 4.08 -1.81 -19.94
C ARG A 41 5.47 -1.29 -20.29
N MET A 42 5.62 0.00 -20.59
CA MET A 42 6.92 0.60 -20.90
C MET A 42 7.85 0.61 -19.69
N ARG A 43 7.33 0.94 -18.50
CA ARG A 43 8.15 1.10 -17.28
C ARG A 43 8.45 -0.22 -16.58
N TYR A 44 7.53 -1.17 -16.65
CA TYR A 44 7.58 -2.39 -15.84
C TYR A 44 7.51 -3.68 -16.68
N GLY A 45 7.32 -3.58 -17.99
CA GLY A 45 7.32 -4.74 -18.89
C GLY A 45 8.65 -5.49 -18.84
N GLY A 46 8.56 -6.82 -18.84
CA GLY A 46 9.74 -7.70 -18.74
C GLY A 46 10.32 -7.85 -17.32
N LEU A 47 9.86 -7.06 -16.34
CA LEU A 47 10.28 -7.21 -14.94
C LEU A 47 9.44 -8.27 -14.23
N ARG A 48 10.08 -9.13 -13.44
CA ARG A 48 9.39 -9.99 -12.47
C ARG A 48 9.08 -9.18 -11.20
N ALA A 49 7.96 -8.48 -11.20
CA ALA A 49 7.48 -7.73 -10.05
C ALA A 49 6.64 -8.60 -9.11
N ARG A 50 6.96 -8.59 -7.81
CA ARG A 50 6.15 -9.23 -6.76
C ARG A 50 5.08 -8.25 -6.27
N ILE A 51 3.80 -8.60 -6.42
CA ILE A 51 2.69 -7.87 -5.79
C ILE A 51 2.42 -8.48 -4.41
N ALA A 52 2.69 -7.73 -3.34
CA ALA A 52 2.45 -8.20 -1.98
C ALA A 52 0.95 -8.23 -1.63
N LYS A 53 0.45 -9.35 -1.08
CA LYS A 53 -0.96 -9.52 -0.69
C LYS A 53 -1.40 -8.62 0.48
N ARG A 54 -0.46 -8.08 1.25
CA ARG A 54 -0.69 -7.21 2.42
C ARG A 54 0.42 -6.15 2.48
N LYS A 55 0.13 -4.96 3.02
CA LYS A 55 1.16 -3.95 3.34
C LYS A 55 2.16 -4.57 4.32
N GLN A 56 3.35 -4.91 3.82
CA GLN A 56 4.39 -5.53 4.62
C GLN A 56 5.18 -4.42 5.33
N HIS A 57 4.73 -4.08 6.54
CA HIS A 57 5.29 -3.06 7.44
C HIS A 57 5.41 -1.64 6.87
N PRO A 58 5.13 -0.59 7.67
CA PRO A 58 5.38 0.79 7.26
C PRO A 58 6.84 0.99 6.84
N THR A 59 7.08 1.74 5.77
CA THR A 59 8.43 2.14 5.33
C THR A 59 9.13 2.96 6.42
N PRO A 60 10.47 3.08 6.40
CA PRO A 60 11.19 3.93 7.36
C PRO A 60 10.60 5.34 7.46
N GLU A 61 10.34 5.99 6.32
CA GLU A 61 9.74 7.32 6.23
C GLU A 61 8.34 7.38 6.87
N GLN A 62 7.50 6.38 6.60
CA GLN A 62 6.18 6.27 7.22
C GLN A 62 6.28 6.10 8.74
N ARG A 63 7.25 5.32 9.22
CA ARG A 63 7.49 5.17 10.67
C ARG A 63 7.91 6.48 11.30
N GLU A 64 8.82 7.22 10.65
CA GLU A 64 9.28 8.51 11.17
C GLU A 64 8.18 9.56 11.20
N LYS A 65 7.32 9.59 10.17
CA LYS A 65 6.14 10.44 10.14
C LYS A 65 5.23 10.16 11.33
N VAL A 66 4.86 8.90 11.54
CA VAL A 66 4.01 8.48 12.66
C VAL A 66 4.62 8.83 14.02
N VAL A 67 5.93 8.67 14.20
CA VAL A 67 6.59 9.04 15.46
C VAL A 67 6.62 10.55 15.66
N ARG A 68 6.90 11.34 14.61
CA ARG A 68 6.91 12.80 14.70
C ARG A 68 5.54 13.34 15.06
N GLU A 69 4.50 12.84 14.41
CA GLU A 69 3.10 13.20 14.69
C GLU A 69 2.74 12.81 16.13
N ALA A 70 3.04 11.58 16.55
CA ALA A 70 2.78 11.12 17.90
C ALA A 70 3.48 11.99 18.98
N LEU A 71 4.74 12.39 18.76
CA LEU A 71 5.47 13.26 19.70
C LEU A 71 4.96 14.70 19.71
N SER A 72 4.54 15.23 18.55
CA SER A 72 3.95 16.58 18.49
C SER A 72 2.61 16.66 19.23
N VAL A 73 1.83 15.59 19.19
CA VAL A 73 0.51 15.50 19.83
C VAL A 73 0.60 15.02 21.28
N ALA A 74 1.66 14.32 21.69
CA ALA A 74 1.90 13.92 23.07
C ALA A 74 2.07 15.09 24.06
N ASN A 75 2.37 16.30 23.55
CA ASN A 75 2.32 17.54 24.34
C ASN A 75 0.89 18.04 24.60
N THR A 76 -0.10 17.38 24.02
CA THR A 76 -1.53 17.55 24.25
C THR A 76 -2.05 16.24 24.88
N THR A 77 -3.07 16.31 25.73
CA THR A 77 -3.62 15.17 26.50
C THR A 77 -4.37 14.14 25.62
N VAL A 78 -3.78 13.70 24.52
CA VAL A 78 -4.38 12.77 23.56
C VAL A 78 -3.97 11.35 23.91
N SER A 79 -4.95 10.44 24.00
CA SER A 79 -4.71 9.03 24.28
C SER A 79 -3.85 8.38 23.18
N THR A 80 -2.97 7.46 23.58
CA THR A 80 -2.13 6.67 22.67
C THR A 80 -2.94 5.85 21.67
N ASP A 81 -4.18 5.50 22.02
CA ASP A 81 -5.08 4.76 21.14
C ASP A 81 -5.53 5.62 19.95
N VAL A 82 -5.83 6.91 20.19
CA VAL A 82 -6.20 7.88 19.14
C VAL A 82 -5.02 8.10 18.16
N LEU A 83 -3.79 8.11 18.67
CA LEU A 83 -2.58 8.25 17.86
C LEU A 83 -2.30 6.99 17.02
N ALA A 84 -2.58 5.81 17.57
CA ALA A 84 -2.42 4.54 16.89
C ALA A 84 -3.41 4.40 15.72
N ASP A 85 -4.67 4.77 15.97
CA ASP A 85 -5.74 4.75 14.97
C ASP A 85 -5.48 5.74 13.83
N ALA A 86 -5.05 6.97 14.15
CA ALA A 86 -4.69 7.98 13.14
C ALA A 86 -3.53 7.51 12.23
N GLY A 87 -2.58 6.75 12.79
CA GLY A 87 -1.47 6.16 12.04
C GLY A 87 -1.81 4.86 11.31
N GLY A 88 -3.02 4.32 11.47
CA GLY A 88 -3.42 3.02 10.92
C GLY A 88 -2.56 1.86 11.43
N ILE A 89 -2.03 1.97 12.66
CA ILE A 89 -1.16 0.97 13.27
C ILE A 89 -1.68 0.55 14.64
N HIS A 90 -1.39 -0.70 15.04
CA HIS A 90 -1.75 -1.16 16.37
C HIS A 90 -0.98 -0.40 17.46
N ARG A 91 -1.60 -0.16 18.62
CA ARG A 91 -0.98 0.51 19.79
C ARG A 91 0.40 -0.08 20.15
N ALA A 92 0.52 -1.41 20.16
CA ALA A 92 1.78 -2.10 20.43
C ALA A 92 2.89 -1.81 19.39
N THR A 93 2.50 -1.51 18.14
CA THR A 93 3.42 -1.09 17.07
C THR A 93 3.86 0.35 17.29
N LEU A 94 2.95 1.24 17.66
CA LEU A 94 3.27 2.63 18.01
C LEU A 94 4.25 2.69 19.19
N TYR A 95 3.99 1.97 20.28
CA TYR A 95 4.91 1.86 21.42
C TYR A 95 6.30 1.36 21.03
N ARG A 96 6.38 0.40 20.11
CA ARG A 96 7.65 -0.13 19.61
C ARG A 96 8.44 0.91 18.83
N TYR A 97 7.75 1.75 18.06
CA TYR A 97 8.39 2.85 17.32
C TYR A 97 8.88 3.94 18.26
N LEU A 98 8.08 4.32 19.25
CA LEU A 98 8.46 5.30 20.27
C LEU A 98 9.67 4.82 21.10
N LYS A 99 9.65 3.57 21.57
CA LYS A 99 10.77 2.98 22.32
C LYS A 99 12.06 2.88 21.51
N ARG A 100 11.97 2.55 20.21
CA ARG A 100 13.16 2.45 19.34
C ARG A 100 13.79 3.79 18.98
N ARG A 101 13.05 4.90 19.14
CA ARG A 101 13.54 6.25 18.89
C ARG A 101 13.94 6.99 20.18
N ALA A 102 13.85 6.34 21.34
CA ALA A 102 14.35 6.91 22.59
C ALA A 102 15.88 7.04 22.47
N PRO A 103 16.44 8.26 22.60
CA PRO A 103 17.88 8.47 22.61
C PRO A 103 18.49 7.83 23.87
N GLU A 104 19.68 7.26 23.73
CA GLU A 104 20.70 7.43 24.77
C GLU A 104 21.16 8.89 24.77
#